data_AF-A0A7D9L2Q1-F1
#
_entry.id   AF-A0A7D9L2Q1-F1
#
_cell.length_a   1.000
_cell.length_b   1.000
_cell.length_c   1.000
_cell.angle_alpha   90.00
_cell.angle_beta   90.00
_cell.angle_gamma   90.00
#
_symmetry.space_group_name_H-M   'P 1'
#
loop_
_entity.id
_entity.type
_entity.pdbx_description
1 polymer ?
#
loop_
_entity_poly.entity_id
_entity_poly.type
_entity_poly.pdbx_seq_one_letter_code
_entity_poly.pdbx_strand_id
1 'polypeptide(L)'
;MAVVQCLKGNWKTFGDFADSVFNFLMKLAHDCRALRLDFVADRYPALSIKNTERVRRATQGVQRVHIYGQEQNIPKQWKKFLSARDNKESLLEFFIKHWKSYKSCQFASVSVFYATSKNKCYAYHPNRNGDDPVRTDSFPPLDSNHEEADTRLLLHAKHAEAHMTQ
;
A
#
# COMPACT_ATOMS: atom_id res chain seq x y z
N MET A 1 -6.66 -5.32 1.46
CA MET A 1 -6.19 -5.93 0.17
C MET A 1 -7.13 -5.77 -1.03
N ALA A 2 -8.29 -5.10 -0.90
CA ALA A 2 -9.30 -5.07 -1.96
C ALA A 2 -8.77 -4.53 -3.30
N VAL A 3 -8.14 -3.35 -3.32
CA VAL A 3 -7.57 -2.75 -4.54
C VAL A 3 -6.60 -3.71 -5.25
N VAL A 4 -5.67 -4.30 -4.49
CA VAL A 4 -4.67 -5.26 -4.99
C VAL A 4 -5.31 -6.50 -5.65
N GLN A 5 -6.48 -6.92 -5.19
CA GLN A 5 -7.21 -8.08 -5.74
C GLN A 5 -8.16 -7.72 -6.89
N CYS A 6 -8.64 -6.47 -6.94
CA CYS A 6 -9.54 -5.99 -7.99
C CYS A 6 -8.79 -5.62 -9.27
N LEU A 7 -7.51 -5.24 -9.17
CA LEU A 7 -6.70 -4.94 -10.35
C LEU A 7 -6.54 -6.19 -11.21
N LYS A 8 -6.75 -6.01 -12.51
CA LYS A 8 -6.51 -7.03 -13.54
C LYS A 8 -5.33 -6.56 -14.37
N GLY A 9 -4.36 -7.45 -14.60
CA GLY A 9 -3.21 -7.14 -15.42
C GLY A 9 -2.30 -8.35 -15.58
N ASN A 10 -1.49 -8.34 -16.63
CA ASN A 10 -0.44 -9.33 -16.88
C ASN A 10 0.90 -8.76 -16.40
N TRP A 11 1.05 -8.61 -15.09
CA TRP A 11 2.31 -8.14 -14.50
C TRP A 11 3.35 -9.24 -14.57
N LYS A 12 4.57 -8.91 -15.00
CA LYS A 12 5.66 -9.89 -15.04
C LYS A 12 6.43 -9.85 -13.73
N THR A 13 6.71 -8.63 -13.25
CA THR A 13 7.53 -8.39 -12.06
C THR A 13 6.75 -7.71 -10.92
N PHE A 14 7.31 -7.74 -9.71
CA PHE A 14 6.74 -6.98 -8.59
C PHE A 14 6.76 -5.47 -8.84
N GLY A 15 7.78 -4.97 -9.56
CA GLY A 15 7.86 -3.57 -10.00
C GLY A 15 6.69 -3.20 -10.91
N ASP A 16 6.46 -3.97 -11.97
CA ASP A 16 5.32 -3.76 -12.89
C ASP A 16 3.98 -3.70 -12.13
N PHE A 17 3.86 -4.55 -11.12
CA PHE A 17 2.66 -4.59 -10.30
C PHE A 17 2.52 -3.38 -9.39
N ALA A 18 3.59 -2.97 -8.70
CA ALA A 18 3.59 -1.77 -7.87
C ALA A 18 3.31 -0.51 -8.68
N ASP A 19 3.87 -0.41 -9.88
CA ASP A 19 3.60 0.67 -10.82
C ASP A 19 2.14 0.67 -11.27
N SER A 20 1.57 -0.50 -11.57
CA SER A 20 0.16 -0.63 -11.94
C SER A 20 -0.79 -0.20 -10.82
N VAL A 21 -0.50 -0.59 -9.58
CA VAL A 21 -1.27 -0.18 -8.40
C VAL A 21 -1.17 1.33 -8.21
N PHE A 22 0.04 1.88 -8.27
CA PHE A 22 0.27 3.31 -8.12
C PHE A 22 -0.44 4.14 -9.20
N ASN A 23 -0.31 3.75 -10.47
CA ASN A 23 -0.95 4.44 -11.58
C ASN A 23 -2.48 4.42 -11.47
N PHE A 24 -3.05 3.31 -11.00
CA PHE A 24 -4.48 3.25 -10.70
C PHE A 24 -4.88 4.24 -9.60
N LEU A 25 -4.09 4.31 -8.51
CA LEU A 25 -4.32 5.22 -7.40
C LEU A 25 -4.21 6.69 -7.82
N MET A 26 -3.18 7.05 -8.59
CA MET A 26 -3.00 8.41 -9.10
C MET A 26 -4.10 8.81 -10.07
N LYS A 27 -4.52 7.89 -10.96
CA LYS A 27 -5.67 8.12 -11.83
C LYS A 27 -6.95 8.36 -11.03
N LEU A 28 -7.22 7.53 -10.02
CA LEU A 28 -8.39 7.71 -9.15
C LEU A 28 -8.35 9.08 -8.45
N ALA A 29 -7.20 9.49 -7.91
CA ALA A 29 -7.05 10.80 -7.28
C ALA A 29 -7.30 11.95 -8.27
N HIS A 30 -6.77 11.85 -9.49
CA HIS A 30 -7.00 12.81 -10.55
C HIS A 30 -8.50 12.91 -10.91
N ASP A 31 -9.16 11.77 -11.14
CA ASP A 31 -10.58 11.71 -11.51
C ASP A 31 -11.47 12.30 -10.40
N CYS A 32 -11.07 12.13 -9.13
CA CYS A 32 -11.74 12.73 -7.97
C CYS A 32 -11.30 14.18 -7.66
N ARG A 33 -10.35 14.75 -8.41
CA ARG A 33 -9.71 16.06 -8.12
C ARG A 33 -9.15 16.14 -6.69
N ALA A 34 -8.63 15.02 -6.19
CA ALA A 34 -8.09 14.89 -4.86
C ALA A 34 -6.63 15.36 -4.80
N LEU A 35 -6.34 16.29 -3.87
CA LEU A 35 -4.98 16.71 -3.55
C LEU A 35 -4.33 15.82 -2.48
N ARG A 36 -5.14 15.05 -1.76
CA ARG A 36 -4.70 14.08 -0.75
C ARG A 36 -5.21 12.70 -1.11
N LEU A 37 -4.33 11.71 -1.00
CA LEU A 37 -4.69 10.31 -1.19
C LEU A 37 -4.13 9.45 -0.07
N ASP A 38 -4.95 8.55 0.47
CA ASP A 38 -4.58 7.67 1.59
C ASP A 38 -4.73 6.20 1.17
N PHE A 39 -3.60 5.50 0.97
CA PHE A 39 -3.54 4.06 0.77
C PHE A 39 -3.46 3.33 2.12
N VAL A 40 -4.63 2.92 2.61
CA VAL A 40 -4.79 2.23 3.89
C VAL A 40 -4.96 0.72 3.66
N ALA A 41 -4.11 -0.08 4.29
CA ALA A 41 -4.13 -1.53 4.18
C ALA A 41 -4.50 -2.19 5.51
N ASP A 42 -4.89 -3.47 5.46
CA ASP A 42 -5.02 -4.26 6.69
C ASP A 42 -3.63 -4.56 7.26
N ARG A 43 -3.59 -4.88 8.55
CA ARG A 43 -2.45 -5.56 9.18
C ARG A 43 -2.69 -7.06 9.23
N TYR A 44 -1.60 -7.80 9.25
CA TYR A 44 -1.59 -9.25 9.38
C TYR A 44 -0.64 -9.65 10.52
N PRO A 45 -1.00 -9.39 11.81
CA PRO A 45 -0.17 -9.65 13.00
C PRO A 45 -0.14 -11.12 13.43
N ALA A 46 0.97 -11.54 14.09
CA ALA A 46 1.29 -12.93 14.45
C ALA A 46 0.15 -13.61 15.19
N LEU A 47 -0.27 -12.92 16.24
CA LEU A 47 -1.44 -13.22 17.02
C LEU A 47 -2.58 -12.33 16.51
N SER A 48 -3.67 -12.95 16.09
CA SER A 48 -4.88 -12.28 15.65
C SER A 48 -6.07 -13.09 16.13
N ILE A 49 -7.15 -12.41 16.53
CA ILE A 49 -8.42 -13.06 16.86
C ILE A 49 -8.94 -13.83 15.62
N LYS A 50 -8.61 -13.34 14.41
CA LYS A 50 -8.96 -13.97 13.14
C LYS A 50 -7.99 -15.10 12.75
N ASN A 51 -6.99 -15.44 13.57
CA ASN A 51 -5.99 -16.43 13.20
C ASN A 51 -6.62 -17.82 13.00
N THR A 52 -7.57 -18.22 13.86
CA THR A 52 -8.30 -19.49 13.73
C THR A 52 -9.03 -19.60 12.39
N GLU A 53 -9.76 -18.55 12.00
CA GLU A 53 -10.45 -18.48 10.70
C GLU A 53 -9.49 -18.47 9.52
N ARG A 54 -8.35 -17.79 9.65
CA ARG A 54 -7.32 -17.73 8.60
C ARG A 54 -6.60 -19.04 8.45
N VAL A 55 -6.33 -19.77 9.53
CA VAL A 55 -5.77 -21.13 9.49
C VAL A 55 -6.75 -22.07 8.77
N ARG A 56 -8.06 -21.95 9.02
CA ARG A 56 -9.07 -22.74 8.30
C ARG A 56 -9.10 -22.45 6.78
N ARG A 57 -8.78 -21.23 6.37
CA ARG A 57 -8.73 -20.79 4.95
C ARG A 57 -7.36 -20.94 4.31
N ALA A 58 -6.30 -21.13 5.11
CA ALA A 58 -4.96 -21.31 4.62
C ALA A 58 -4.84 -22.71 4.01
N THR A 59 -4.62 -22.76 2.71
CA THR A 59 -4.25 -24.00 2.03
C THR A 59 -2.92 -24.47 2.61
N GLN A 60 -2.81 -25.73 3.05
CA GLN A 60 -1.53 -26.29 3.50
C GLN A 60 -0.46 -26.09 2.40
N GLY A 61 0.77 -25.74 2.80
CA GLY A 61 1.91 -25.59 1.89
C GLY A 61 2.00 -24.27 1.11
N VAL A 62 1.65 -23.11 1.70
CA VAL A 62 2.02 -21.80 1.14
C VAL A 62 3.43 -21.45 1.56
N GLN A 63 4.34 -21.30 0.58
CA GLN A 63 5.71 -20.87 0.83
C GLN A 63 5.74 -19.36 1.07
N ARG A 64 6.51 -18.95 2.08
CA ARG A 64 6.87 -17.53 2.28
C ARG A 64 7.77 -17.11 1.13
N VAL A 65 7.35 -16.09 0.39
CA VAL A 65 8.12 -15.53 -0.73
C VAL A 65 8.77 -14.25 -0.22
N HIS A 66 10.10 -14.21 -0.26
CA HIS A 66 10.86 -13.00 -0.03
C HIS A 66 10.90 -12.19 -1.33
N ILE A 67 10.56 -10.89 -1.23
CA ILE A 67 10.62 -9.94 -2.34
C ILE A 67 11.96 -9.20 -2.24
N TYR A 68 12.89 -9.49 -3.15
CA TYR A 68 14.24 -8.96 -3.15
C TYR A 68 14.35 -7.64 -3.92
N GLY A 69 13.51 -7.42 -4.94
CA GLY A 69 13.55 -6.21 -5.74
C GLY A 69 12.48 -6.16 -6.83
N GLN A 70 12.42 -5.03 -7.53
CA GLN A 70 11.40 -4.73 -8.54
C GLN A 70 11.40 -5.72 -9.71
N GLU A 71 12.58 -6.17 -10.17
CA GLU A 71 12.73 -7.09 -11.31
C GLU A 71 12.31 -8.53 -11.00
N GLN A 72 12.03 -8.85 -9.74
CA GLN A 72 11.64 -10.20 -9.36
C GLN A 72 10.28 -10.54 -9.96
N ASN A 73 10.21 -11.68 -10.64
CA ASN A 73 8.97 -12.18 -11.21
C ASN A 73 7.89 -12.40 -10.14
N ILE A 74 6.65 -12.05 -10.46
CA ILE A 74 5.52 -12.36 -9.57
C ILE A 74 5.30 -13.88 -9.51
N PRO A 75 4.83 -14.41 -8.36
CA PRO A 75 4.50 -15.82 -8.27
C PRO A 75 3.39 -16.23 -9.24
N LYS A 76 3.61 -17.31 -10.00
CA LYS A 76 2.59 -17.88 -10.91
C LYS A 76 1.27 -18.19 -10.20
N GLN A 77 1.33 -18.64 -8.94
CA GLN A 77 0.17 -18.91 -8.11
C GLN A 77 -0.22 -17.67 -7.26
N TRP A 78 -0.54 -16.56 -7.92
CA TRP A 78 -0.78 -15.26 -7.26
C TRP A 78 -1.84 -15.30 -6.14
N LYS A 79 -2.97 -15.98 -6.38
CA LYS A 79 -4.03 -16.14 -5.35
C LYS A 79 -3.52 -16.87 -4.10
N LYS A 80 -2.63 -17.85 -4.26
CA LYS A 80 -1.99 -18.59 -3.16
C LYS A 80 -0.93 -17.73 -2.47
N PHE A 81 -0.15 -16.96 -3.22
CA PHE A 81 0.77 -15.98 -2.64
C PHE A 81 0.01 -15.01 -1.73
N LEU A 82 -1.11 -14.46 -2.21
CA LEU A 82 -1.96 -13.55 -1.44
C LEU A 82 -2.75 -14.22 -0.31
N SER A 83 -2.85 -15.55 -0.23
CA SER A 83 -3.51 -16.19 0.91
C SER A 83 -2.61 -16.17 2.16
N ALA A 84 -1.29 -16.20 1.97
CA ALA A 84 -0.33 -16.08 3.07
C ALA A 84 -0.20 -14.63 3.58
N ARG A 85 -0.32 -14.49 4.88
CA ARG A 85 -0.18 -13.21 5.58
C ARG A 85 1.20 -12.57 5.44
N ASP A 86 2.27 -13.34 5.59
CA ASP A 86 3.63 -12.82 5.53
C ASP A 86 3.95 -12.27 4.14
N ASN A 87 3.39 -12.91 3.12
CA ASN A 87 3.50 -12.47 1.73
C ASN A 87 2.74 -11.17 1.49
N LYS A 88 1.54 -11.01 2.07
CA LYS A 88 0.78 -9.75 2.02
C LYS A 88 1.53 -8.60 2.71
N GLU A 89 2.06 -8.84 3.90
CA GLU A 89 2.87 -7.82 4.61
C GLU A 89 4.13 -7.46 3.80
N SER A 90 4.85 -8.46 3.31
CA SER A 90 6.06 -8.24 2.49
C SER A 90 5.74 -7.47 1.21
N LEU A 91 4.57 -7.71 0.60
CA LEU A 91 4.10 -6.96 -0.57
C LEU A 91 3.81 -5.50 -0.24
N LEU A 92 3.14 -5.22 0.88
CA LEU A 92 2.87 -3.85 1.31
C LEU A 92 4.16 -3.10 1.65
N GLU A 93 5.10 -3.74 2.36
CA GLU A 93 6.43 -3.19 2.59
C GLU A 93 7.19 -2.90 1.29
N PHE A 94 7.10 -3.81 0.33
CA PHE A 94 7.67 -3.61 -1.00
C PHE A 94 7.07 -2.39 -1.69
N PHE A 95 5.74 -2.21 -1.69
CA PHE A 95 5.11 -1.00 -2.24
C PHE A 95 5.64 0.28 -1.61
N ILE A 96 5.68 0.34 -0.28
CA ILE A 96 6.22 1.51 0.43
C ILE A 96 7.66 1.79 0.00
N LYS A 97 8.51 0.75 -0.08
CA LYS A 97 9.91 0.90 -0.48
C LYS A 97 10.06 1.33 -1.94
N HIS A 98 9.29 0.73 -2.84
CA HIS A 98 9.33 0.98 -4.27
C HIS A 98 8.83 2.40 -4.61
N TRP A 99 7.75 2.85 -4.00
CA TRP A 99 7.22 4.20 -4.25
C TRP A 99 8.11 5.31 -3.71
N LYS A 100 9.05 5.02 -2.79
CA LYS A 100 10.05 5.99 -2.32
C LYS A 100 11.07 6.38 -3.39
N SER A 101 11.28 5.55 -4.41
CA SER A 101 12.18 5.88 -5.52
C SER A 101 11.50 6.62 -6.67
N TYR A 102 10.20 6.91 -6.56
CA TYR A 102 9.49 7.66 -7.58
C TYR A 102 9.84 9.14 -7.59
N LYS A 103 9.73 9.75 -8.76
CA LYS A 103 9.81 11.18 -8.97
C LYS A 103 8.52 11.87 -8.57
N SER A 104 8.61 13.13 -8.17
CA SER A 104 7.47 13.95 -7.77
C SER A 104 6.41 14.07 -8.90
N CYS A 105 6.83 14.12 -10.17
CA CYS A 105 5.92 14.20 -11.31
C CYS A 105 5.00 13.00 -11.45
N GLN A 106 5.39 11.82 -10.95
CA GLN A 106 4.56 10.61 -11.00
C GLN A 106 3.32 10.73 -10.11
N PHE A 107 3.34 11.61 -9.10
CA PHE A 107 2.21 11.84 -8.21
C PHE A 107 1.15 12.81 -8.79
N ALA A 108 1.38 13.33 -10.00
CA ALA A 108 0.46 14.21 -10.70
C ALA A 108 -0.04 15.38 -9.83
N SER A 109 -1.35 15.49 -9.58
CA SER A 109 -1.96 16.55 -8.78
C SER A 109 -1.95 16.30 -7.28
N VAL A 110 -1.50 15.13 -6.82
CA VAL A 110 -1.52 14.76 -5.40
C VAL A 110 -0.42 15.53 -4.68
N SER A 111 -0.81 16.38 -3.73
CA SER A 111 0.09 17.17 -2.87
C SER A 111 0.61 16.37 -1.67
N VAL A 112 -0.17 15.38 -1.21
CA VAL A 112 0.28 14.45 -0.18
C VAL A 112 -0.33 13.06 -0.40
N PHE A 113 0.52 12.05 -0.37
CA PHE A 113 0.09 10.65 -0.42
C PHE A 113 0.49 9.96 0.88
N TYR A 114 -0.48 9.42 1.62
CA TYR A 114 -0.24 8.61 2.80
C TYR A 114 -0.33 7.14 2.43
N ALA A 115 0.64 6.33 2.82
CA ALA A 115 0.58 4.89 2.61
C ALA A 115 0.97 4.14 3.88
N THR A 116 0.22 3.07 4.16
CA THR A 116 0.38 2.29 5.39
C THR A 116 0.98 0.92 5.12
N SER A 117 1.86 0.48 6.02
CA SER A 117 2.36 -0.91 6.07
C SER A 117 2.61 -1.28 7.53
N LYS A 118 2.21 -2.50 7.93
CA LYS A 118 2.15 -2.90 9.34
C LYS A 118 1.44 -1.82 10.17
N ASN A 119 2.01 -1.43 11.29
CA ASN A 119 1.50 -0.38 12.18
C ASN A 119 1.98 1.04 11.82
N LYS A 120 2.69 1.20 10.70
CA LYS A 120 3.33 2.47 10.33
C LYS A 120 2.60 3.16 9.19
N CYS A 121 2.59 4.50 9.23
CA CYS A 121 2.21 5.35 8.12
C CYS A 121 3.43 6.10 7.59
N TYR A 122 3.47 6.31 6.28
CA TYR A 122 4.47 7.11 5.59
C TYR A 122 3.77 8.18 4.76
N ALA A 123 4.31 9.40 4.79
CA ALA A 123 3.83 10.52 4.01
C ALA A 123 4.81 10.79 2.86
N TYR A 124 4.28 10.84 1.65
CA TYR A 124 4.97 11.19 0.43
C TYR A 124 4.57 12.62 0.07
N HIS A 125 5.56 13.49 -0.08
CA HIS A 125 5.42 14.91 -0.37
C HIS A 125 6.06 15.19 -1.73
N PRO A 126 5.28 15.17 -2.83
CA PRO A 126 5.76 15.55 -4.15
C PRO A 126 6.16 17.02 -4.17
N ASN A 127 7.32 17.29 -4.73
CA ASN A 127 7.85 18.64 -4.86
C ASN A 127 7.27 19.33 -6.10
N ARG A 128 7.38 20.67 -6.15
CA ARG A 128 6.99 21.46 -7.34
C ARG A 128 7.87 21.15 -8.56
N ASN A 129 9.14 20.81 -8.33
CA ASN A 129 10.03 20.33 -9.39
C ASN A 129 9.76 18.84 -9.61
N GLY A 130 9.05 18.53 -10.69
CA GLY A 130 8.55 17.19 -10.95
C GLY A 130 9.65 16.13 -11.13
N ASP A 131 10.87 16.52 -11.53
CA ASP A 131 11.96 15.57 -11.75
C ASP A 131 12.69 15.12 -10.48
N ASP A 132 12.52 15.85 -9.37
CA ASP A 132 13.14 15.49 -8.10
C ASP A 132 12.44 14.28 -7.47
N PRO A 133 13.19 13.40 -6.78
CA PRO A 133 12.61 12.31 -6.01
C PRO A 133 11.56 12.81 -5.01
N VAL A 134 10.51 12.03 -4.81
CA VAL A 134 9.50 12.33 -3.81
C VAL A 134 10.11 12.30 -2.41
N ARG A 135 9.88 13.34 -1.61
CA ARG A 135 10.28 13.32 -0.21
C ARG A 135 9.35 12.39 0.56
N THR A 136 9.91 11.46 1.34
CA THR A 136 9.11 10.52 2.12
C THR A 136 9.54 10.51 3.57
N ASP A 137 8.57 10.70 4.48
CA ASP A 137 8.80 10.72 5.92
C ASP A 137 7.92 9.66 6.62
N SER A 138 8.39 9.10 7.74
CA SER A 138 7.48 8.39 8.64
C SER A 138 6.47 9.38 9.22
N PHE A 139 5.21 8.98 9.36
CA PHE A 139 4.15 9.86 9.83
C PHE A 139 3.44 9.25 11.06
N PRO A 140 4.05 9.36 12.26
CA PRO A 140 3.49 8.81 13.50
C PRO A 140 2.04 9.18 13.83
N PRO A 141 1.51 10.38 13.49
CA PRO A 141 0.11 10.72 13.78
C PRO A 141 -0.93 9.78 13.14
N LEU A 142 -0.55 9.05 12.09
CA LEU A 142 -1.40 8.05 11.43
C LEU A 142 -0.90 6.60 11.63
N ASP A 143 0.07 6.38 12.52
CA ASP A 143 0.39 5.03 12.98
C ASP A 143 -0.84 4.42 13.65
N SER A 144 -1.10 3.15 13.40
CA SER A 144 -2.25 2.45 13.98
C SER A 144 -1.95 0.99 14.21
N ASN A 145 -2.35 0.49 15.38
CA ASN A 145 -2.29 -0.92 15.72
C ASN A 145 -3.59 -1.67 15.40
N HIS A 146 -4.60 -1.02 14.82
CA HIS A 146 -5.83 -1.70 14.42
C HIS A 146 -5.58 -2.64 13.24
N GLU A 147 -6.22 -3.80 13.25
CA GLU A 147 -5.97 -4.83 12.24
C GLU A 147 -6.62 -4.51 10.89
N GLU A 148 -7.84 -3.96 10.90
CA GLU A 148 -8.66 -3.83 9.68
C GLU A 148 -8.52 -2.45 9.05
N ALA A 149 -8.42 -2.41 7.72
CA ALA A 149 -8.27 -1.17 6.98
C ALA A 149 -9.45 -0.20 7.20
N ASP A 150 -10.68 -0.71 7.35
CA ASP A 150 -11.88 0.10 7.59
C ASP A 150 -11.80 0.94 8.87
N THR A 151 -11.30 0.35 9.96
CA THR A 151 -11.17 1.04 11.24
C THR A 151 -9.98 2.00 11.20
N ARG A 152 -8.91 1.63 10.50
CA ARG A 152 -7.77 2.52 10.27
C ARG A 152 -8.17 3.71 9.40
N LEU A 153 -9.04 3.53 8.41
CA LEU A 153 -9.55 4.61 7.56
C LEU A 153 -10.27 5.69 8.36
N LEU A 154 -10.93 5.35 9.48
CA LEU A 154 -11.54 6.34 10.37
C LEU A 154 -10.52 7.31 10.99
N LEU A 155 -9.32 6.81 11.36
CA LEU A 155 -8.22 7.67 11.84
C LEU A 155 -7.75 8.63 10.74
N HIS A 156 -7.56 8.10 9.53
CA HIS A 156 -7.16 8.90 8.37
C HIS A 156 -8.21 9.95 7.98
N ALA A 157 -9.50 9.61 8.06
CA ALA A 157 -10.62 10.51 7.80
C ALA A 157 -10.68 11.64 8.84
N LYS A 158 -10.52 11.32 10.14
CA LYS A 158 -10.42 12.32 11.21
C LYS A 158 -9.24 13.27 10.99
N HIS A 159 -8.08 12.73 10.60
CA HIS A 159 -6.92 13.55 10.28
C HIS A 159 -7.11 14.39 9.01
N ALA A 160 -7.91 13.93 8.04
CA ALA A 160 -8.26 14.72 6.87
C ALA A 160 -9.14 15.91 7.23
N GLU A 161 -10.17 15.70 8.03
CA GLU A 161 -11.08 16.75 8.49
C GLU A 161 -10.33 17.87 9.24
N ALA A 162 -9.44 17.52 10.17
CA ALA A 162 -8.63 18.49 10.91
C ALA A 162 -7.66 19.33 10.06
N HIS A 163 -7.41 18.94 8.79
CA HIS A 163 -6.44 19.57 7.89
C HIS A 163 -7.05 19.99 6.54
N MET A 164 -8.38 20.03 6.43
CA MET A 164 -9.11 20.56 5.28
C MET A 164 -9.24 22.09 5.30
N THR A 165 -8.74 22.77 6.33
CA THR A 165 -8.98 24.20 6.61
C THR A 165 -7.77 25.14 6.38
N GLN A 166 -6.76 24.75 5.59
CA GLN A 166 -5.63 25.63 5.24
C GLN A 166 -5.44 25.75 3.74
#